data_AF-A0A1H5P6V7-F1
#
_entry.id   AF-A0A1H5P6V7-F1
#
_cell.length_a   1.000
_cell.length_b   1.000
_cell.length_c   1.000
_cell.angle_alpha   90.00
_cell.angle_beta   90.00
_cell.angle_gamma   90.00
#
_symmetry.space_group_name_H-M   'P 1'
#
loop_
_entity.id
_entity.type
_entity.pdbx_description
1 polymer ?
#
loop_
_entity_poly.entity_id
_entity_poly.type
_entity_poly.pdbx_seq_one_letter_code
_entity_poly.pdbx_strand_id
1 'polypeptide(L)'
;MLITQRPSLSEESLNDYRARFTIEPLEPGFGYTLGNSLRRTLLSSIPGAAITSIRIDGVLHEFTTIPGVKEDVTDVILNLKGLVVSSEHDEPVVMYLRKQGPGAVTAADIAPPAGVEVHNPDLHIATLNGKGKLEMELTVERGRGYVSAVQNKRADAEIGRIPVDSIYSPVLKVTYKVEATRVEGRTDFDRLIVDVETKPSIRPRDALASAGSTLVELFGLARELNIEAEGIEIGPSPVDAQLAADLALPIEDLQLTVRSYNCLKREGIHSVGELVSRSEADLLDIRNFGQKSIDEVKAKLATMGLGLKDSAPGFDPAAAVDSYGDDDQSYAEDEQY
;
A
#
# COMPACT_ATOMS: atom_id res chain seq x y z
N MET A 1 4.67 -18.46 27.31
CA MET A 1 5.84 -19.17 26.73
C MET A 1 6.55 -18.17 25.84
N LEU A 2 7.81 -17.82 26.13
CA LEU A 2 8.60 -16.94 25.26
C LEU A 2 8.85 -17.65 23.93
N ILE A 3 8.60 -16.97 22.81
CA ILE A 3 9.01 -17.47 21.51
C ILE A 3 10.54 -17.55 21.51
N THR A 4 11.10 -18.75 21.28
CA THR A 4 12.56 -18.93 21.24
C THR A 4 13.19 -18.14 20.09
N GLN A 5 12.46 -17.94 18.99
CA GLN A 5 12.87 -17.14 17.84
C GLN A 5 11.68 -16.44 17.18
N ARG A 6 11.72 -15.11 17.10
CA ARG A 6 10.67 -14.30 16.47
C ARG A 6 10.45 -14.74 15.00
N PRO A 7 9.20 -14.98 14.55
CA PRO A 7 8.92 -15.19 13.14
C PRO A 7 9.33 -13.98 12.31
N SER A 8 9.89 -14.23 11.14
CA SER A 8 10.24 -13.25 10.14
C SER A 8 9.39 -13.44 8.88
N LEU A 9 9.07 -12.34 8.21
CA LEU A 9 8.39 -12.34 6.91
C LEU A 9 9.40 -11.94 5.84
N SER A 10 9.65 -12.82 4.87
CA SER A 10 10.47 -12.53 3.70
C SER A 10 9.64 -12.57 2.42
N GLU A 11 9.98 -11.71 1.46
CA GLU A 11 9.34 -11.64 0.14
C GLU A 11 10.32 -12.05 -0.97
N GLU A 12 9.85 -12.92 -1.86
CA GLU A 12 10.49 -13.28 -3.11
C GLU A 12 9.57 -12.83 -4.26
N SER A 13 9.94 -11.75 -4.97
CA SER A 13 9.20 -11.30 -6.15
C SER A 13 9.54 -12.20 -7.35
N LEU A 14 8.52 -12.84 -7.93
CA LEU A 14 8.67 -13.65 -9.15
C LEU A 14 8.43 -12.78 -10.40
N ASN A 15 7.50 -11.84 -10.30
CA ASN A 15 7.27 -10.73 -11.22
C ASN A 15 6.46 -9.62 -10.51
N ASP A 16 6.14 -8.55 -11.22
CA ASP A 16 5.43 -7.37 -10.65
C ASP A 16 4.08 -7.70 -10.02
N TYR A 17 3.41 -8.77 -10.48
CA TYR A 17 2.07 -9.16 -10.05
C TYR A 17 2.01 -10.57 -9.45
N ARG A 18 3.16 -11.15 -9.14
CA ARG A 18 3.26 -12.44 -8.45
C ARG A 18 4.45 -12.47 -7.52
N ALA A 19 4.20 -12.72 -6.23
CA ALA A 19 5.23 -12.84 -5.22
C ALA A 19 4.96 -14.02 -4.28
N ARG A 20 6.04 -14.52 -3.69
CA ARG A 20 6.01 -15.54 -2.67
C ARG A 20 6.47 -14.97 -1.35
N PHE A 21 5.68 -15.20 -0.31
CA PHE A 21 5.92 -14.73 1.04
C PHE A 21 6.20 -15.92 1.94
N THR A 22 7.31 -15.86 2.68
CA THR A 22 7.67 -16.91 3.64
C THR A 22 7.58 -16.35 5.05
N ILE A 23 6.87 -17.05 5.93
CA ILE A 23 6.77 -16.74 7.36
C ILE A 23 7.35 -17.92 8.14
N GLU A 24 8.48 -17.67 8.81
CA GLU A 24 9.16 -18.68 9.64
C GLU A 24 10.07 -18.04 10.71
N PRO A 25 10.36 -18.75 11.81
CA PRO A 25 9.74 -20.02 12.24
C PRO A 25 8.40 -19.79 12.95
N LEU A 26 7.44 -20.68 12.73
CA LEU A 26 6.12 -20.67 13.40
C LEU A 26 5.98 -21.89 14.29
N GLU A 27 5.26 -21.76 15.42
CA GLU A 27 4.93 -22.93 16.25
C GLU A 27 4.15 -23.98 15.44
N PRO A 28 4.33 -25.29 15.72
CA PRO A 28 3.69 -26.36 14.97
C PRO A 28 2.17 -26.16 14.85
N GLY A 29 1.63 -26.21 13.63
CA GLY A 29 0.21 -26.03 13.34
C GLY A 29 -0.21 -24.58 13.04
N PHE A 30 0.58 -23.57 13.45
CA PHE A 30 0.27 -22.17 13.13
C PHE A 30 0.43 -21.87 11.63
N GLY A 31 1.28 -22.61 10.91
CA GLY A 31 1.44 -22.45 9.47
C GLY A 31 0.11 -22.67 8.73
N TYR A 32 -0.66 -23.69 9.12
CA TYR A 32 -1.98 -23.96 8.52
C TYR A 32 -3.03 -22.91 8.91
N THR A 33 -3.05 -22.48 10.17
CA THR A 33 -3.98 -21.46 10.67
C THR A 33 -3.78 -20.13 9.96
N LEU A 34 -2.53 -19.65 9.89
CA LEU A 34 -2.18 -18.41 9.21
C LEU A 34 -2.37 -18.55 7.70
N GLY A 35 -1.89 -19.64 7.09
CA GLY A 35 -2.00 -19.87 5.65
C GLY A 35 -3.44 -19.90 5.16
N ASN A 36 -4.33 -20.60 5.88
CA ASN A 36 -5.75 -20.65 5.52
C ASN A 36 -6.45 -19.29 5.74
N SER A 37 -6.14 -18.60 6.84
CA SER A 37 -6.71 -17.27 7.12
C SER A 37 -6.30 -16.26 6.06
N LEU A 38 -5.00 -16.15 5.76
CA LEU A 38 -4.47 -15.26 4.73
C LEU A 38 -5.07 -15.58 3.36
N ARG A 39 -5.11 -16.85 2.97
CA ARG A 39 -5.70 -17.27 1.68
C ARG A 39 -7.16 -16.85 1.55
N ARG A 40 -7.96 -17.02 2.60
CA ARG A 40 -9.38 -16.63 2.58
C ARG A 40 -9.52 -15.13 2.45
N THR A 41 -8.83 -14.35 3.29
CA THR A 41 -8.90 -12.89 3.29
C THR A 41 -8.42 -12.29 1.97
N LEU A 42 -7.32 -12.80 1.41
CA LEU A 42 -6.80 -12.36 0.11
C LEU A 42 -7.81 -12.58 -1.03
N LEU A 43 -8.54 -13.70 -1.04
CA LEU A 43 -9.49 -13.99 -2.11
C LEU A 43 -10.82 -13.24 -1.97
N SER A 44 -11.24 -12.92 -0.74
CA SER A 44 -12.57 -12.36 -0.47
C SER A 44 -12.61 -10.86 -0.18
N SER A 45 -11.61 -10.33 0.50
CA SER A 45 -11.77 -9.10 1.29
C SER A 45 -10.83 -7.98 0.89
N ILE A 46 -9.95 -8.21 -0.08
CA ILE A 46 -9.09 -7.16 -0.63
C ILE A 46 -9.96 -6.16 -1.38
N PRO A 47 -9.89 -4.86 -1.03
CA PRO A 47 -10.58 -3.81 -1.76
C PRO A 47 -10.12 -3.76 -3.21
N GLY A 48 -11.05 -3.57 -4.13
CA GLY A 48 -10.76 -3.30 -5.53
C GLY A 48 -11.89 -2.52 -6.20
N ALA A 49 -11.81 -2.37 -7.51
CA ALA A 49 -12.81 -1.67 -8.30
C ALA A 49 -13.29 -2.56 -9.46
N ALA A 50 -14.56 -2.40 -9.83
CA ALA A 50 -15.18 -3.12 -10.92
C ALA A 50 -16.30 -2.31 -11.56
N ILE A 51 -16.65 -2.64 -12.80
CA ILE A 51 -17.84 -2.10 -13.46
C ILE A 51 -19.09 -2.69 -12.80
N THR A 52 -20.05 -1.84 -12.44
CA THR A 52 -21.34 -2.24 -11.82
C THR A 52 -22.50 -2.17 -12.80
N SER A 53 -22.46 -1.22 -13.72
CA SER A 53 -23.44 -1.09 -14.78
C SER A 53 -22.86 -0.41 -16.01
N ILE A 54 -23.49 -0.66 -17.15
CA ILE A 54 -23.17 -0.04 -18.42
C ILE A 54 -24.41 0.59 -19.05
N ARG A 55 -24.23 1.63 -19.84
CA ARG A 55 -25.28 2.21 -20.70
C ARG A 55 -24.72 2.38 -22.08
N ILE A 56 -25.34 1.75 -23.07
CA ILE A 56 -24.89 1.80 -24.47
C ILE A 56 -25.93 2.62 -25.26
N ASP A 57 -25.46 3.56 -26.08
CA ASP A 57 -26.35 4.39 -26.90
C ASP A 57 -27.22 3.54 -27.84
N GLY A 58 -28.53 3.77 -27.82
CA GLY A 58 -29.52 3.03 -28.63
C GLY A 58 -29.84 1.60 -28.16
N VAL A 59 -29.28 1.13 -27.05
CA VAL A 59 -29.53 -0.21 -26.50
C VAL A 59 -30.36 -0.12 -25.22
N LEU A 60 -31.46 -0.88 -25.17
CA LEU A 60 -32.36 -0.90 -24.01
C LEU A 60 -32.13 -2.08 -23.06
N HIS A 61 -31.59 -3.19 -23.57
CA HIS A 61 -31.34 -4.41 -22.82
C HIS A 61 -30.22 -5.26 -23.45
N GLU A 62 -29.70 -6.19 -22.66
CA GLU A 62 -28.52 -7.02 -22.92
C GLU A 62 -28.68 -8.05 -24.06
N PHE A 63 -29.92 -8.39 -24.42
CA PHE A 63 -30.24 -9.35 -25.48
C PHE A 63 -30.45 -8.71 -26.86
N THR A 64 -29.71 -7.64 -27.17
CA THR A 64 -29.78 -6.95 -28.47
C THR A 64 -28.44 -6.94 -29.19
N THR A 65 -28.47 -6.61 -30.48
CA THR A 65 -27.27 -6.33 -31.26
C THR A 65 -27.08 -4.83 -31.42
N ILE A 66 -25.83 -4.40 -31.57
CA ILE A 66 -25.49 -2.99 -31.77
C ILE A 66 -25.23 -2.77 -33.27
N PRO A 67 -26.01 -1.94 -33.98
CA PRO A 67 -25.82 -1.69 -35.40
C PRO A 67 -24.38 -1.23 -35.71
N GLY A 68 -23.69 -1.98 -36.56
CA GLY A 68 -22.34 -1.65 -36.99
C GLY A 68 -21.21 -2.20 -36.10
N VAL A 69 -21.55 -2.93 -35.03
CA VAL A 69 -20.62 -3.70 -34.20
C VAL A 69 -20.74 -5.19 -34.59
N LYS A 70 -19.62 -5.92 -34.56
CA LYS A 70 -19.59 -7.35 -34.89
C LYS A 70 -20.12 -8.23 -33.74
N GLU A 71 -19.74 -7.89 -32.52
CA GLU A 71 -20.14 -8.53 -31.26
C GLU A 71 -21.54 -8.06 -30.84
N ASP A 72 -22.29 -8.93 -30.16
CA ASP A 72 -23.55 -8.55 -29.53
C ASP A 72 -23.33 -7.90 -28.16
N VAL A 73 -24.40 -7.39 -27.53
CA VAL A 73 -24.28 -6.71 -26.22
C VAL A 73 -23.80 -7.67 -25.12
N THR A 74 -24.13 -8.97 -25.20
CA THR A 74 -23.71 -9.97 -24.21
C THR A 74 -22.21 -10.25 -24.33
N ASP A 75 -21.70 -10.38 -25.55
CA ASP A 75 -20.28 -10.50 -25.84
C ASP A 75 -19.50 -9.29 -25.32
N VAL A 76 -20.01 -8.07 -25.56
CA VAL A 76 -19.41 -6.83 -25.05
C VAL A 76 -19.39 -6.83 -23.51
N ILE A 77 -20.48 -7.20 -22.85
CA ILE A 77 -20.52 -7.33 -21.39
C ILE A 77 -19.47 -8.34 -20.90
N LEU A 78 -19.34 -9.48 -21.57
CA LEU A 78 -18.37 -10.51 -21.21
C LEU A 78 -16.92 -10.02 -21.35
N ASN A 79 -16.61 -9.31 -22.43
CA ASN A 79 -15.29 -8.72 -22.65
C ASN A 79 -14.98 -7.66 -21.58
N LEU A 80 -15.95 -6.82 -21.22
CA LEU A 80 -15.80 -5.78 -20.19
C LEU A 80 -15.55 -6.36 -18.80
N LYS A 81 -16.01 -7.58 -18.49
CA LYS A 81 -15.65 -8.26 -17.24
C LYS A 81 -14.16 -8.56 -17.14
N GLY A 82 -13.44 -8.57 -18.26
CA GLY A 82 -11.98 -8.67 -18.30
C GLY A 82 -11.24 -7.36 -18.03
N LEU A 83 -11.96 -6.22 -17.92
CA LEU A 83 -11.34 -4.92 -17.67
C LEU A 83 -10.78 -4.86 -16.23
N VAL A 84 -9.53 -4.45 -16.11
CA VAL A 84 -8.86 -4.24 -14.83
C VAL A 84 -8.83 -2.74 -14.55
N VAL A 85 -9.54 -2.32 -13.50
CA VAL A 85 -9.65 -0.92 -13.09
C VAL A 85 -9.27 -0.72 -11.64
N SER A 86 -8.75 0.46 -11.32
CA SER A 86 -8.64 0.99 -9.95
C SER A 86 -9.39 2.31 -9.85
N SER A 87 -9.90 2.62 -8.66
CA SER A 87 -10.55 3.89 -8.34
C SER A 87 -10.07 4.36 -6.97
N GLU A 88 -9.74 5.63 -6.86
CA GLU A 88 -9.44 6.33 -5.60
C GLU A 88 -10.72 6.85 -4.93
N HIS A 89 -11.82 6.95 -5.69
CA HIS A 89 -13.10 7.47 -5.21
C HIS A 89 -13.94 6.37 -4.57
N ASP A 90 -14.54 6.67 -3.41
CA ASP A 90 -15.47 5.77 -2.73
C ASP A 90 -16.87 5.78 -3.35
N GLU A 91 -17.24 6.86 -4.03
CA GLU A 91 -18.51 6.99 -4.74
C GLU A 91 -18.45 6.41 -6.16
N PRO A 92 -19.60 6.06 -6.78
CA PRO A 92 -19.66 5.59 -8.15
C PRO A 92 -19.15 6.63 -9.16
N VAL A 93 -18.25 6.21 -10.04
CA VAL A 93 -17.64 7.07 -11.06
C VAL A 93 -17.99 6.56 -12.46
N VAL A 94 -18.24 7.47 -13.40
CA VAL A 94 -18.57 7.13 -14.78
C VAL A 94 -17.36 7.34 -15.69
N MET A 95 -17.01 6.30 -16.46
CA MET A 95 -16.06 6.38 -17.58
C MET A 95 -16.81 6.35 -18.91
N TYR A 96 -16.23 6.94 -19.95
CA TYR A 96 -16.83 7.01 -21.28
C TYR A 96 -15.98 6.26 -22.28
N LEU A 97 -16.61 5.47 -23.15
CA LEU A 97 -15.96 4.90 -24.33
C LEU A 97 -16.67 5.42 -25.57
N ARG A 98 -15.90 5.99 -26.49
CA ARG A 98 -16.39 6.56 -27.75
C ARG A 98 -15.46 6.19 -28.89
N LYS A 99 -15.98 5.42 -29.86
CA LYS A 99 -15.24 5.08 -31.08
C LYS A 99 -16.15 5.07 -32.30
N GLN A 100 -15.61 5.52 -33.43
CA GLN A 100 -16.31 5.55 -34.72
C GLN A 100 -15.38 5.14 -35.84
N GLY A 101 -15.93 4.46 -36.85
CA GLY A 101 -15.20 3.99 -38.03
C GLY A 101 -14.70 2.56 -37.88
N PRO A 102 -14.16 1.97 -38.95
CA PRO A 102 -13.76 0.57 -38.95
C PRO A 102 -12.55 0.31 -38.04
N GLY A 103 -12.61 -0.77 -37.25
CA GLY A 103 -11.47 -1.20 -36.42
C GLY A 103 -11.88 -1.87 -35.12
N ALA A 104 -10.88 -2.39 -34.39
CA ALA A 104 -11.09 -2.92 -33.04
C ALA A 104 -11.25 -1.76 -32.04
N VAL A 105 -12.18 -1.92 -31.10
CA VAL A 105 -12.38 -1.11 -29.90
C VAL A 105 -11.65 -1.81 -28.77
N THR A 106 -10.71 -1.12 -28.13
CA THR A 106 -9.96 -1.66 -27.00
C THR A 106 -10.18 -0.81 -25.75
N ALA A 107 -9.71 -1.29 -24.61
CA ALA A 107 -9.76 -0.56 -23.35
C ALA A 107 -9.00 0.78 -23.38
N ALA A 108 -8.03 0.94 -24.29
CA ALA A 108 -7.35 2.21 -24.55
C ALA A 108 -8.29 3.32 -25.07
N ASP A 109 -9.44 2.96 -25.65
CA ASP A 109 -10.44 3.92 -26.14
C ASP A 109 -11.37 4.42 -25.02
N ILE A 110 -11.21 3.91 -23.79
CA ILE A 110 -11.92 4.39 -22.60
C ILE A 110 -11.25 5.68 -22.12
N ALA A 111 -12.05 6.71 -21.88
CA ALA A 111 -11.66 7.94 -21.21
C ALA A 111 -12.06 7.86 -19.73
N PRO A 112 -11.14 7.45 -18.84
CA PRO A 112 -11.38 7.51 -17.40
C PRO A 112 -11.24 8.96 -16.88
N PRO A 113 -12.03 9.36 -15.87
CA PRO A 113 -11.82 10.62 -15.17
C PRO A 113 -10.60 10.53 -14.23
N ALA A 114 -10.19 11.67 -13.66
CA ALA A 114 -9.10 11.71 -12.70
C ALA A 114 -9.38 10.81 -11.47
N GLY A 115 -8.37 10.08 -11.02
CA GLY A 115 -8.48 9.12 -9.90
C GLY A 115 -9.05 7.75 -10.29
N VAL A 116 -9.32 7.49 -11.57
CA VAL A 116 -9.65 6.16 -12.11
C VAL A 116 -8.61 5.76 -13.15
N GLU A 117 -8.13 4.53 -13.09
CA GLU A 117 -7.10 4.02 -14.00
C GLU A 117 -7.51 2.67 -14.59
N VAL A 118 -7.18 2.49 -15.87
CA VAL A 118 -7.38 1.24 -16.63
C VAL A 118 -6.02 0.60 -16.84
N HIS A 119 -5.83 -0.61 -16.32
CA HIS A 119 -4.51 -1.25 -16.25
C HIS A 119 -4.19 -2.19 -17.42
N ASN A 120 -5.19 -2.55 -18.23
CA ASN A 120 -5.03 -3.42 -19.40
C ASN A 120 -5.59 -2.78 -20.69
N PRO A 121 -4.93 -1.74 -21.23
CA PRO A 121 -5.44 -0.95 -22.36
C PRO A 121 -5.56 -1.74 -23.69
N ASP A 122 -4.87 -2.86 -23.79
CA ASP A 122 -4.87 -3.78 -24.92
C ASP A 122 -6.10 -4.71 -24.98
N LEU A 123 -6.91 -4.76 -23.92
CA LEU A 123 -8.11 -5.58 -23.85
C LEU A 123 -9.07 -5.25 -24.99
N HIS A 124 -9.40 -6.27 -25.80
CA HIS A 124 -10.42 -6.17 -26.84
C HIS A 124 -11.82 -6.09 -26.24
N ILE A 125 -12.61 -5.10 -26.65
CA ILE A 125 -13.99 -4.90 -26.21
C ILE A 125 -14.96 -5.29 -27.33
N ALA A 126 -14.75 -4.74 -28.54
CA ALA A 126 -15.63 -4.94 -29.68
C ALA A 126 -14.92 -4.63 -31.01
N THR A 127 -15.56 -4.89 -32.14
CA THR A 127 -15.07 -4.60 -33.50
C THR A 127 -16.12 -3.84 -34.29
N LEU A 128 -15.75 -2.68 -34.82
CA LEU A 128 -16.60 -1.83 -35.64
C LEU A 128 -16.42 -2.07 -37.14
N ASN A 129 -17.51 -2.03 -37.89
CA ASN A 129 -17.49 -2.00 -39.35
C ASN A 129 -17.32 -0.56 -39.90
N GLY A 130 -17.30 -0.39 -41.22
CA GLY A 130 -17.02 0.89 -41.87
C GLY A 130 -17.95 2.06 -41.51
N LYS A 131 -19.15 1.78 -40.98
CA LYS A 131 -20.11 2.80 -40.50
C LYS A 131 -20.46 2.64 -39.02
N GLY A 132 -19.73 1.78 -38.29
CA GLY A 132 -19.98 1.49 -36.89
C GLY A 132 -19.65 2.68 -36.00
N LYS A 133 -20.50 2.89 -34.99
CA LYS A 133 -20.27 3.82 -33.89
C LYS A 133 -20.60 3.07 -32.60
N LEU A 134 -19.71 3.14 -31.62
CA LEU A 134 -19.96 2.65 -30.27
C LEU A 134 -19.75 3.81 -29.29
N GLU A 135 -20.79 4.11 -28.54
CA GLU A 135 -20.78 5.08 -27.45
C GLU A 135 -21.40 4.42 -26.23
N MET A 136 -20.65 4.40 -25.14
CA MET A 136 -21.09 3.77 -23.90
C MET A 136 -20.55 4.46 -22.66
N GLU A 137 -21.32 4.36 -21.59
CA GLU A 137 -20.94 4.74 -20.24
C GLU A 137 -20.70 3.48 -19.41
N LEU A 138 -19.64 3.53 -18.61
CA LEU A 138 -19.21 2.47 -17.71
C LEU A 138 -19.22 3.04 -16.29
N THR A 139 -20.11 2.56 -15.43
CA THR A 139 -20.07 2.95 -14.01
C THR A 139 -19.16 2.01 -13.25
N VAL A 140 -18.12 2.57 -12.62
CA VAL A 140 -17.13 1.88 -11.80
C VAL A 140 -17.39 2.22 -10.34
N GLU A 141 -17.38 1.21 -9.49
CA GLU A 141 -17.50 1.38 -8.04
C GLU A 141 -16.37 0.64 -7.34
N ARG A 142 -16.03 1.08 -6.13
CA ARG A 142 -15.15 0.33 -5.23
C ARG A 142 -15.98 -0.67 -4.44
N GLY A 143 -15.37 -1.82 -4.16
CA GLY A 143 -16.05 -2.87 -3.43
C GLY A 143 -15.10 -3.98 -3.01
N ARG A 144 -15.69 -5.08 -2.56
CA ARG A 144 -14.98 -6.30 -2.13
C ARG A 144 -15.70 -7.52 -2.67
N GLY A 145 -14.93 -8.57 -2.97
CA GLY A 145 -15.47 -9.86 -3.38
C GLY A 145 -16.25 -9.79 -4.71
N TYR A 146 -17.45 -10.35 -4.69
CA TYR A 146 -18.32 -10.51 -5.85
C TYR A 146 -19.72 -9.99 -5.55
N VAL A 147 -20.29 -9.23 -6.48
CA VAL A 147 -21.69 -8.80 -6.43
C VAL A 147 -22.34 -9.11 -7.78
N SER A 148 -23.50 -9.77 -7.73
CA SER A 148 -24.23 -10.16 -8.93
C SER A 148 -24.93 -8.97 -9.61
N ALA A 149 -25.19 -9.08 -10.91
CA ALA A 149 -25.95 -8.09 -11.65
C ALA A 149 -27.34 -7.81 -11.03
N VAL A 150 -27.98 -8.82 -10.44
CA VAL A 150 -29.28 -8.67 -9.76
C VAL A 150 -29.17 -7.76 -8.54
N GLN A 151 -28.08 -7.85 -7.78
CA GLN A 151 -27.83 -7.00 -6.61
C GLN A 151 -27.38 -5.59 -6.99
N ASN A 152 -26.70 -5.44 -8.12
CA ASN A 152 -26.33 -4.14 -8.68
C ASN A 152 -27.54 -3.37 -9.26
N LYS A 153 -28.68 -4.04 -9.46
CA LYS A 153 -29.88 -3.41 -10.00
C LYS A 153 -30.47 -2.42 -9.00
N ARG A 154 -30.45 -1.14 -9.35
CA ARG A 154 -31.12 -0.08 -8.58
C ARG A 154 -32.55 0.12 -9.06
N ALA A 155 -33.46 0.40 -8.13
CA ALA A 155 -34.89 0.55 -8.43
C ALA A 155 -35.20 1.84 -9.21
N ASP A 156 -34.33 2.84 -9.07
CA ASP A 156 -34.35 4.17 -9.69
C ASP A 156 -33.42 4.28 -10.91
N ALA A 157 -32.88 3.16 -11.40
CA ALA A 157 -31.98 3.16 -12.55
C ALA A 157 -32.69 3.66 -13.81
N GLU A 158 -32.00 4.50 -14.59
CA GLU A 158 -32.44 4.96 -15.89
C GLU A 158 -32.72 3.80 -16.86
N ILE A 159 -33.72 3.96 -17.73
CA ILE A 159 -34.01 3.00 -18.79
C ILE A 159 -32.79 2.86 -19.70
N GLY A 160 -32.38 1.62 -19.99
CA GLY A 160 -31.21 1.30 -20.80
C GLY A 160 -29.90 1.14 -19.99
N ARG A 161 -29.94 1.33 -18.67
CA ARG A 161 -28.81 0.97 -17.79
C ARG A 161 -28.84 -0.53 -17.47
N ILE A 162 -27.83 -1.24 -17.94
CA ILE A 162 -27.70 -2.69 -17.82
C ILE A 162 -26.75 -2.98 -16.65
N PRO A 163 -27.21 -3.60 -15.55
CA PRO A 163 -26.32 -4.02 -14.49
C PRO A 163 -25.47 -5.21 -14.94
N VAL A 164 -24.22 -5.26 -14.48
CA VAL A 164 -23.27 -6.33 -14.79
C VAL A 164 -22.78 -6.96 -13.49
N ASP A 165 -22.35 -8.23 -13.53
CA ASP A 165 -21.71 -8.83 -12.36
C ASP A 165 -20.34 -8.19 -12.12
N SER A 166 -20.09 -7.81 -10.88
CA SER A 166 -18.89 -7.08 -10.47
C SER A 166 -17.95 -7.99 -9.69
N ILE A 167 -16.76 -8.20 -10.24
CA ILE A 167 -15.66 -8.93 -9.59
C ILE A 167 -14.64 -7.92 -9.09
N TYR A 168 -14.84 -7.45 -7.86
CA TYR A 168 -13.96 -6.45 -7.23
C TYR A 168 -12.62 -7.03 -6.83
N SER A 169 -12.54 -8.36 -6.60
CA SER A 169 -11.32 -8.99 -6.11
C SER A 169 -10.15 -8.76 -7.08
N PRO A 170 -9.07 -8.11 -6.62
CA PRO A 170 -7.87 -7.91 -7.43
C PRO A 170 -6.89 -9.09 -7.32
N VAL A 171 -7.17 -10.08 -6.47
CA VAL A 171 -6.33 -11.28 -6.32
C VAL A 171 -6.87 -12.40 -7.20
N LEU A 172 -6.02 -12.93 -8.07
CA LEU A 172 -6.38 -13.99 -9.02
C LEU A 172 -6.20 -15.37 -8.42
N LYS A 173 -5.09 -15.58 -7.71
CA LYS A 173 -4.72 -16.88 -7.18
C LYS A 173 -3.92 -16.74 -5.90
N VAL A 174 -4.26 -17.60 -4.94
CA VAL A 174 -3.48 -17.77 -3.71
C VAL A 174 -3.33 -19.25 -3.42
N THR A 175 -2.08 -19.67 -3.27
CA THR A 175 -1.73 -21.01 -2.80
C THR A 175 -0.81 -20.89 -1.61
N TYR A 176 -0.89 -21.82 -0.67
CA TYR A 176 0.06 -21.87 0.43
C TYR A 176 0.55 -23.30 0.63
N LYS A 177 1.77 -23.41 1.16
CA LYS A 177 2.40 -24.66 1.57
C LYS A 177 2.99 -24.47 2.95
N VAL A 178 2.89 -25.49 3.79
CA VAL A 178 3.55 -25.55 5.09
C VAL A 178 4.64 -26.60 5.00
N GLU A 179 5.86 -26.24 5.36
CA GLU A 179 7.03 -27.12 5.41
C GLU A 179 7.60 -27.13 6.83
N ALA A 180 8.30 -28.19 7.21
CA ALA A 180 9.02 -28.21 8.48
C ALA A 180 10.31 -27.38 8.37
N THR A 181 10.59 -26.55 9.36
CA THR A 181 11.84 -25.78 9.47
C THR A 181 12.54 -26.10 10.78
N ARG A 182 13.87 -26.01 10.74
CA ARG A 182 14.71 -26.33 11.90
C ARG A 182 15.20 -25.04 12.54
N VAL A 183 14.91 -24.89 13.82
CA VAL A 183 15.45 -23.84 14.68
C VAL A 183 16.34 -24.49 15.72
N GLU A 184 17.63 -24.24 15.64
CA GLU A 184 18.65 -24.80 16.53
C GLU A 184 18.58 -26.35 16.62
N GLY A 185 18.07 -26.88 17.73
CA GLY A 185 17.91 -28.31 18.00
C GLY A 185 16.52 -28.87 17.68
N ARG A 186 15.50 -28.04 17.45
CA ARG A 186 14.12 -28.45 17.16
C ARG A 186 13.83 -28.37 15.66
N THR A 187 13.17 -29.39 15.11
CA THR A 187 12.89 -29.54 13.66
C THR A 187 11.40 -29.51 13.32
N ASP A 188 10.55 -29.22 14.30
CA ASP A 188 9.09 -29.33 14.20
C ASP A 188 8.39 -27.99 14.01
N PHE A 189 9.14 -26.89 13.85
CA PHE A 189 8.56 -25.59 13.54
C PHE A 189 7.99 -25.57 12.11
N ASP A 190 6.95 -24.78 11.91
CA ASP A 190 6.33 -24.55 10.61
C ASP A 190 7.04 -23.42 9.86
N ARG A 191 7.25 -23.63 8.56
CA ARG A 191 7.57 -22.61 7.55
C ARG A 191 6.38 -22.49 6.62
N LEU A 192 5.69 -21.35 6.68
CA LEU A 192 4.56 -21.06 5.82
C LEU A 192 5.04 -20.31 4.57
N ILE A 193 4.75 -20.85 3.40
CA ILE A 193 5.03 -20.24 2.11
C ILE A 193 3.69 -19.90 1.44
N VAL A 194 3.43 -18.63 1.15
CA VAL A 194 2.21 -18.13 0.48
C VAL A 194 2.59 -17.55 -0.88
N ASP A 195 2.08 -18.13 -1.96
CA ASP A 195 2.26 -17.66 -3.34
C ASP A 195 0.98 -16.91 -3.76
N VAL A 196 1.12 -15.63 -4.07
CA VAL A 196 0.03 -14.68 -4.36
C VAL A 196 0.22 -14.10 -5.75
N GLU A 197 -0.83 -14.18 -6.56
CA GLU A 197 -0.92 -13.61 -7.91
C GLU A 197 -2.07 -12.62 -7.98
N THR A 198 -1.80 -11.40 -8.43
CA THR A 198 -2.74 -10.28 -8.47
C THR A 198 -2.98 -9.80 -9.90
N LYS A 199 -4.06 -9.04 -10.09
CA LYS A 199 -4.28 -8.23 -11.28
C LYS A 199 -3.31 -7.04 -11.26
N PRO A 200 -3.07 -6.41 -12.41
CA PRO A 200 -2.24 -5.21 -12.51
C PRO A 200 -2.67 -3.99 -11.66
N SER A 201 -3.83 -4.03 -11.02
CA SER A 201 -4.35 -2.96 -10.16
C SER A 201 -3.80 -2.92 -8.73
N ILE A 202 -3.08 -3.95 -8.27
CA ILE A 202 -2.47 -3.97 -6.93
C ILE A 202 -1.21 -4.85 -6.92
N ARG A 203 -0.18 -4.45 -6.18
CA ARG A 203 1.00 -5.31 -5.97
C ARG A 203 0.69 -6.43 -4.97
N PRO A 204 1.28 -7.63 -5.11
CA PRO A 204 1.07 -8.73 -4.17
C PRO A 204 1.43 -8.37 -2.72
N ARG A 205 2.48 -7.57 -2.51
CA ARG A 205 2.88 -7.04 -1.19
C ARG A 205 1.75 -6.27 -0.53
N ASP A 206 1.16 -5.33 -1.27
CA ASP A 206 0.12 -4.44 -0.75
C ASP A 206 -1.17 -5.22 -0.47
N ALA A 207 -1.49 -6.21 -1.31
CA ALA A 207 -2.59 -7.14 -1.05
C ALA A 207 -2.37 -7.96 0.23
N LEU A 208 -1.16 -8.48 0.46
CA LEU A 208 -0.83 -9.22 1.69
C LEU A 208 -0.89 -8.32 2.93
N ALA A 209 -0.37 -7.10 2.84
CA ALA A 209 -0.44 -6.11 3.92
C ALA A 209 -1.90 -5.75 4.26
N SER A 210 -2.74 -5.53 3.24
CA SER A 210 -4.18 -5.28 3.41
C SER A 210 -4.91 -6.46 4.07
N ALA A 211 -4.59 -7.70 3.67
CA ALA A 211 -5.11 -8.90 4.33
C ALA A 211 -4.66 -8.98 5.80
N GLY A 212 -3.39 -8.69 6.07
CA GLY A 212 -2.83 -8.68 7.43
C GLY A 212 -3.52 -7.67 8.32
N SER A 213 -3.68 -6.42 7.86
CA SER A 213 -4.41 -5.37 8.58
C SER A 213 -5.84 -5.82 8.92
N THR A 214 -6.57 -6.39 7.95
CA THR A 214 -7.93 -6.90 8.18
C THR A 214 -7.96 -8.00 9.24
N LEU A 215 -7.00 -8.94 9.22
CA LEU A 215 -6.94 -10.03 10.20
C LEU A 215 -6.57 -9.54 11.59
N VAL A 216 -5.66 -8.55 11.70
CA VAL A 216 -5.29 -7.94 12.99
C VAL A 216 -6.49 -7.28 13.64
N GLU A 217 -7.26 -6.49 12.90
CA GLU A 217 -8.50 -5.87 13.40
C GLU A 217 -9.50 -6.93 13.89
N LEU A 218 -9.75 -7.96 13.08
CA LEU A 218 -10.71 -9.02 13.43
C LEU A 218 -10.28 -9.85 14.64
N PHE A 219 -9.00 -10.22 14.73
CA PHE A 219 -8.47 -10.95 15.89
C PHE A 219 -8.31 -10.03 17.12
N GLY A 220 -8.15 -8.72 16.91
CA GLY A 220 -8.11 -7.70 17.96
C GLY A 220 -9.36 -7.71 18.84
N LEU A 221 -10.54 -7.94 18.25
CA LEU A 221 -11.80 -8.07 18.99
C LEU A 221 -11.77 -9.18 20.06
N ALA A 222 -11.02 -10.27 19.82
CA ALA A 222 -10.87 -11.33 20.82
C ALA A 222 -9.96 -10.91 21.97
N ARG A 223 -8.91 -10.11 21.68
CA ARG A 223 -8.00 -9.55 22.69
C ARG A 223 -8.72 -8.55 23.60
N GLU A 224 -9.69 -7.80 23.08
CA GLU A 224 -10.49 -6.84 23.87
C GLU A 224 -11.29 -7.48 25.01
N LEU A 225 -11.59 -8.79 24.92
CA LEU A 225 -12.27 -9.51 26.00
C LEU A 225 -11.46 -9.52 27.30
N ASN A 226 -10.13 -9.59 27.19
CA ASN A 226 -9.22 -9.48 28.32
C ASN A 226 -7.80 -9.13 27.83
N ILE A 227 -7.41 -7.87 28.01
CA ILE A 227 -6.11 -7.35 27.56
C ILE A 227 -4.95 -7.93 28.37
N GLU A 228 -5.21 -8.37 29.61
CA GLU A 228 -4.23 -8.98 30.51
C GLU A 228 -4.10 -10.49 30.31
N ALA A 229 -4.89 -11.08 29.39
CA ALA A 229 -4.79 -12.50 29.09
C ALA A 229 -3.40 -12.86 28.57
N GLU A 230 -2.80 -13.90 29.16
CA GLU A 230 -1.50 -14.40 28.74
C GLU A 230 -1.56 -14.94 27.31
N GLY A 231 -0.65 -14.48 26.47
CA GLY A 231 -0.50 -14.89 25.09
C GLY A 231 0.95 -15.15 24.70
N ILE A 232 1.14 -15.54 23.45
CA ILE A 232 2.47 -15.57 22.85
C ILE A 232 2.85 -14.12 22.50
N GLU A 233 3.82 -13.56 23.21
CA GLU A 233 4.32 -12.21 22.92
C GLU A 233 5.38 -12.27 21.80
N ILE A 234 5.01 -11.75 20.64
CA ILE A 234 5.96 -11.38 19.59
C ILE A 234 6.45 -9.98 19.99
N GLY A 235 7.71 -9.85 20.44
CA GLY A 235 8.29 -8.55 20.81
C GLY A 235 8.26 -7.50 19.66
N PRO A 236 8.69 -6.25 19.90
CA PRO A 236 8.75 -5.22 18.84
C PRO A 236 9.62 -5.67 17.66
N SER A 237 9.23 -5.38 16.41
CA SER A 237 10.01 -5.71 15.20
C SER A 237 11.47 -5.30 15.36
N PRO A 238 12.47 -5.96 14.73
CA PRO A 238 13.82 -5.40 14.71
C PRO A 238 13.85 -3.93 14.25
N VAL A 239 12.95 -3.56 13.33
CA VAL A 239 12.76 -2.18 12.89
C VAL A 239 12.16 -1.31 13.99
N ASP A 240 11.10 -1.78 14.67
CA ASP A 240 10.47 -1.03 15.77
C ASP A 240 11.39 -0.92 16.98
N ALA A 241 12.21 -1.94 17.23
CA ALA A 241 13.19 -1.98 18.30
C ALA A 241 14.37 -1.05 18.00
N GLN A 242 14.83 -1.00 16.74
CA GLN A 242 15.82 -0.04 16.31
C GLN A 242 15.26 1.38 16.39
N LEU A 243 14.05 1.62 15.89
CA LEU A 243 13.39 2.91 15.98
C LEU A 243 13.17 3.34 17.45
N ALA A 244 12.75 2.42 18.31
CA ALA A 244 12.60 2.69 19.74
C ALA A 244 13.95 3.00 20.40
N ALA A 245 15.02 2.31 20.01
CA ALA A 245 16.38 2.60 20.47
C ALA A 245 16.86 3.97 19.98
N ASP A 246 16.61 4.29 18.71
CA ASP A 246 16.96 5.56 18.08
C ASP A 246 16.20 6.73 18.73
N LEU A 247 14.92 6.56 19.04
CA LEU A 247 14.11 7.56 19.74
C LEU A 247 14.49 7.68 21.22
N ALA A 248 14.91 6.59 21.87
CA ALA A 248 15.38 6.59 23.26
C ALA A 248 16.83 7.09 23.40
N LEU A 249 17.55 7.29 22.30
CA LEU A 249 18.93 7.76 22.31
C LEU A 249 19.00 9.14 22.99
N PRO A 250 19.86 9.32 24.01
CA PRO A 250 20.11 10.62 24.62
C PRO A 250 20.67 11.60 23.60
N ILE A 251 20.29 12.88 23.70
CA ILE A 251 20.86 13.93 22.83
C ILE A 251 22.38 14.09 22.98
N GLU A 252 22.95 13.58 24.07
CA GLU A 252 24.40 13.53 24.35
C GLU A 252 25.13 12.65 23.33
N ASP A 253 24.50 11.55 22.92
CA ASP A 253 25.08 10.57 22.01
C ASP A 253 24.91 10.97 20.53
N LEU A 254 24.12 12.02 20.25
CA LEU A 254 23.89 12.55 18.90
C LEU A 254 25.10 13.33 18.33
N GLN A 255 26.17 13.50 19.14
CA GLN A 255 27.42 14.19 18.77
C GLN A 255 27.17 15.56 18.11
N LEU A 256 26.26 16.34 18.71
CA LEU A 256 26.01 17.73 18.31
C LEU A 256 27.11 18.65 18.84
N THR A 257 27.28 19.81 18.21
CA THR A 257 28.11 20.89 18.69
C THR A 257 27.68 21.32 20.10
N VAL A 258 28.65 21.77 20.90
CA VAL A 258 28.45 22.21 22.29
C VAL A 258 27.34 23.26 22.40
N ARG A 259 27.16 24.10 21.38
CA ARG A 259 26.09 25.10 21.32
C ARG A 259 24.71 24.46 21.17
N SER A 260 24.54 23.61 20.15
CA SER A 260 23.26 22.94 19.86
C SER A 260 22.83 22.06 21.02
N TYR A 261 23.78 21.28 21.58
CA TYR A 261 23.54 20.44 22.75
C TYR A 261 23.07 21.24 23.99
N ASN A 262 23.78 22.30 24.36
CA ASN A 262 23.43 23.08 25.56
C ASN A 262 22.10 23.84 25.43
N CYS A 263 21.74 24.25 24.21
CA CYS A 263 20.45 24.88 23.96
C CYS A 263 19.30 23.87 24.09
N LEU A 264 19.44 22.68 23.50
CA LEU A 264 18.43 21.61 23.62
C LEU A 264 18.24 21.14 25.08
N LYS A 265 19.35 20.95 25.81
CA LYS A 265 19.31 20.55 27.21
C LYS A 265 18.61 21.57 28.12
N ARG A 266 18.76 22.87 27.84
CA ARG A 266 18.12 23.94 28.62
C ARG A 266 16.61 24.00 28.40
N GLU A 267 16.15 23.64 27.21
CA GLU A 267 14.72 23.56 26.88
C GLU A 267 14.08 22.23 27.34
N GLY A 268 14.82 21.40 28.07
CA GLY A 268 14.31 20.14 28.61
C GLY A 268 14.17 19.03 27.57
N ILE A 269 14.88 19.13 26.45
CA ILE A 269 14.94 18.07 25.43
C ILE A 269 16.13 17.18 25.80
N HIS A 270 15.85 15.93 26.16
CA HIS A 270 16.86 14.97 26.66
C HIS A 270 17.03 13.76 25.74
N SER A 271 16.03 13.46 24.91
CA SER A 271 16.05 12.33 23.98
C SER A 271 15.81 12.75 22.52
N VAL A 272 16.23 11.90 21.59
CA VAL A 272 15.94 12.08 20.15
C VAL A 272 14.43 12.04 19.88
N GLY A 273 13.66 11.22 20.61
CA GLY A 273 12.21 11.17 20.46
C GLY A 273 11.52 12.49 20.80
N GLU A 274 11.97 13.18 21.85
CA GLU A 274 11.51 14.53 22.18
C GLU A 274 11.91 15.54 21.11
N LEU A 275 13.10 15.41 20.54
CA LEU A 275 13.61 16.29 19.48
C LEU A 275 12.80 16.16 18.18
N VAL A 276 12.52 14.94 17.74
CA VAL A 276 11.70 14.62 16.54
C VAL A 276 10.27 15.18 16.67
N SER A 277 9.74 15.26 17.88
CA SER A 277 8.40 15.79 18.14
C SER A 277 8.29 17.32 17.98
N ARG A 278 9.42 18.03 17.86
CA ARG A 278 9.48 19.49 17.65
C ARG A 278 9.50 19.85 16.17
N SER A 279 8.88 20.99 15.86
CA SER A 279 9.02 21.61 14.54
C SER A 279 10.32 22.40 14.42
N GLU A 280 10.70 22.75 13.19
CA GLU A 280 11.80 23.68 12.95
C GLU A 280 11.51 25.07 13.55
N ALA A 281 10.24 25.51 13.52
CA ALA A 281 9.82 26.75 14.14
C ALA A 281 10.01 26.72 15.67
N ASP A 282 9.63 25.62 16.33
CA ASP A 282 9.82 25.44 17.77
C ASP A 282 11.31 25.50 18.16
N LEU A 283 12.20 25.00 17.29
CA LEU A 283 13.64 25.05 17.51
C LEU A 283 14.23 26.45 17.27
N LEU A 284 13.70 27.23 16.32
CA LEU A 284 14.09 28.62 16.07
C LEU A 284 13.75 29.56 17.24
N ASP A 285 12.67 29.26 17.96
CA ASP A 285 12.26 30.04 19.13
C ASP A 285 13.17 29.84 20.34
N ILE A 286 14.04 28.81 20.32
CA ILE A 286 15.00 28.55 21.39
C ILE A 286 16.08 29.64 21.40
N ARG A 287 16.28 30.24 22.57
CA ARG A 287 17.27 31.30 22.75
C ARG A 287 18.67 30.85 22.31
N ASN A 288 19.27 31.58 21.36
CA ASN A 288 20.60 31.33 20.78
C ASN A 288 20.71 30.06 19.91
N PHE A 289 19.58 29.47 19.50
CA PHE A 289 19.50 28.40 18.51
C PHE A 289 19.34 29.02 17.12
N GLY A 290 20.39 28.95 16.31
CA GLY A 290 20.41 29.57 14.98
C GLY A 290 20.18 28.55 13.87
N GLN A 291 20.04 29.03 12.63
CA GLN A 291 19.85 28.18 11.45
C GLN A 291 20.91 27.07 11.33
N LYS A 292 22.18 27.40 11.60
CA LYS A 292 23.27 26.40 11.59
C LYS A 292 23.07 25.24 12.57
N SER A 293 22.50 25.49 13.75
CA SER A 293 22.20 24.45 14.75
C SER A 293 21.03 23.56 14.31
N ILE A 294 20.08 24.12 13.57
CA ILE A 294 18.94 23.38 13.01
C ILE A 294 19.40 22.49 11.87
N ASP A 295 20.22 23.01 10.96
CA ASP A 295 20.77 22.25 9.85
C ASP A 295 21.63 21.09 10.34
N GLU A 296 22.40 21.30 11.41
CA GLU A 296 23.15 20.26 12.11
C GLU A 296 22.23 19.16 12.67
N VAL A 297 21.16 19.54 13.38
CA VAL A 297 20.17 18.59 13.92
C VAL A 297 19.51 17.80 12.80
N LYS A 298 19.08 18.46 11.72
CA LYS A 298 18.47 17.81 10.55
C LYS A 298 19.42 16.82 9.89
N ALA A 299 20.69 17.19 9.71
CA ALA A 299 21.69 16.30 9.12
C ALA A 299 21.88 15.04 9.98
N LYS A 300 21.99 15.19 11.31
CA LYS A 300 22.14 14.05 12.23
C LYS A 300 20.89 13.17 12.25
N LEU A 301 19.69 13.74 12.33
CA LEU A 301 18.45 12.97 12.26
C LEU A 301 18.31 12.22 10.93
N ALA A 302 18.70 12.85 9.81
CA ALA A 302 18.67 12.22 8.50
C ALA A 302 19.60 11.00 8.40
N THR A 303 20.75 11.00 9.09
CA THR A 303 21.63 9.79 9.14
C THR A 303 20.97 8.60 9.83
N MET A 304 20.00 8.85 10.71
CA MET A 304 19.20 7.84 11.40
C MET A 304 17.87 7.55 10.67
N GLY A 305 17.63 8.17 9.50
CA GLY A 305 16.37 8.08 8.77
C GLY A 305 15.20 8.79 9.47
N LEU A 306 15.48 9.67 10.43
CA LEU A 306 14.51 10.46 11.19
C LEU A 306 14.43 11.89 10.65
N GLY A 307 13.30 12.56 10.92
CA GLY A 307 13.10 13.96 10.57
C GLY A 307 12.32 14.68 11.66
N LEU A 308 12.44 16.01 11.71
CA LEU A 308 11.59 16.86 12.54
C LEU A 308 10.14 16.80 12.05
N LYS A 309 9.19 17.17 12.93
CA LYS A 309 7.75 17.12 12.67
C LYS A 309 7.30 17.77 11.36
N ASP A 310 7.99 18.83 10.93
CA ASP A 310 7.64 19.63 9.75
C ASP A 310 8.60 19.44 8.57
N SER A 311 9.38 18.35 8.56
CA SER A 311 10.34 18.07 7.49
C SER A 311 9.60 17.76 6.18
N ALA A 312 9.82 18.57 5.14
CA ALA A 312 9.27 18.32 3.82
C ALA A 312 9.83 17.00 3.22
N PRO A 313 9.02 16.19 2.52
CA PRO A 313 9.50 14.98 1.84
C PRO A 313 10.43 15.38 0.69
N GLY A 314 11.74 15.21 0.88
CA GLY A 314 12.76 15.51 -0.15
C GLY A 314 14.08 16.13 0.34
N PHE A 315 14.39 16.11 1.64
CA PHE A 315 15.70 16.55 2.14
C PHE A 315 16.81 15.60 1.62
N ASP A 316 17.78 16.14 0.87
CA ASP A 316 18.95 15.41 0.39
C ASP A 316 20.10 15.54 1.41
N PRO A 317 20.41 14.48 2.18
CA PRO A 317 21.44 14.53 3.22
C PRO A 317 22.85 14.67 2.65
N ALA A 318 23.09 14.41 1.36
CA ALA A 318 24.42 14.51 0.76
C ALA A 318 24.90 15.97 0.58
N ALA A 319 23.98 16.92 0.41
CA ALA A 319 24.33 18.33 0.17
C ALA A 319 24.84 19.06 1.44
N ALA A 320 24.51 18.58 2.64
CA ALA A 320 24.88 19.24 3.89
C ALA A 320 26.30 18.88 4.36
N VAL A 321 26.75 17.65 4.11
CA VAL A 321 28.01 17.10 4.68
C VAL A 321 29.26 17.75 4.06
N ASP A 322 29.22 18.16 2.78
CA ASP A 322 30.36 18.78 2.10
C ASP A 322 30.74 20.18 2.61
N SER A 323 29.87 20.83 3.40
CA SER A 323 30.12 22.17 3.94
C SER A 323 30.92 22.20 5.26
N TYR A 324 31.19 21.04 5.87
CA TYR A 324 31.74 20.94 7.23
C TYR A 324 33.22 20.53 7.31
N GLY A 325 33.92 20.37 6.18
CA GLY A 325 35.27 19.83 6.15
C GLY A 325 36.44 20.79 6.36
N ASP A 326 36.25 22.12 6.32
CA ASP A 326 37.36 23.05 6.01
C ASP A 326 37.75 24.08 7.10
N ASP A 327 37.04 24.17 8.23
CA ASP A 327 37.24 25.28 9.19
C ASP A 327 37.98 24.94 10.50
N ASP A 328 38.54 23.73 10.65
CA ASP A 328 39.17 23.28 11.90
C ASP A 328 40.71 23.40 11.96
N GLN A 329 41.31 24.31 11.17
CA GLN A 329 42.75 24.62 11.23
C GLN A 329 43.05 26.12 11.35
N SER A 330 42.77 26.75 12.50
CA SER A 330 43.56 27.91 12.94
C SER A 330 43.32 28.27 14.41
N TYR A 331 43.96 27.55 15.32
CA TYR A 331 44.38 28.11 16.60
C TYR A 331 45.83 27.70 16.86
N ALA A 332 46.75 28.37 16.16
CA ALA A 332 48.15 28.40 16.54
C ALA A 332 48.35 29.50 17.60
N GLU A 333 49.17 29.16 18.58
CA GLU A 333 49.58 29.91 19.77
C GLU A 333 49.91 31.38 19.52
N ASP A 334 49.56 32.25 20.47
CA ASP A 334 50.34 33.44 20.79
C ASP A 334 50.24 33.70 22.31
N GLU A 335 51.17 33.11 23.06
CA GLU A 335 51.63 33.67 24.33
C GLU A 335 52.41 34.96 24.05
N GLN A 336 52.11 36.05 24.77
CA GLN A 336 53.15 36.91 25.36
C GLN A 336 52.60 38.02 26.29
N TYR A 337 53.16 37.98 27.50
CA TYR A 337 53.32 38.99 28.58
C TYR A 337 52.10 39.66 29.23
#